data_AF-A0A0S8GZV1-F1
#
_entry.id   AF-A0A0S8GZV1-F1
#
_cell.length_a   1.000
_cell.length_b   1.000
_cell.length_c   1.000
_cell.angle_alpha   90.00
_cell.angle_beta   90.00
_cell.angle_gamma   90.00
#
_symmetry.space_group_name_H-M   'P 1'
#
loop_
_entity.id
_entity.type
_entity.pdbx_description
1 polymer ?
#
loop_
_entity_poly.entity_id
_entity_poly.type
_entity_poly.pdbx_seq_one_letter_code
_entity_poly.pdbx_strand_id
1 'polypeptide(L)'
;MKRAALFVLATLFVAACEDTTRPEVTTPIQSPQFATITVPGDFSTIQAAHDAASSGDTILVGPGTYVGQITITKAITLASHYLTTGDTSFISSTILDGGNGSYVISIPSGAEERPTIQGFTIQNSDDGITPRAKFNLLNSRITDTSDGVVRAQQ
;
A
#
# COMPACT_ATOMS: atom_id res chain seq x y z
N MET A 1 -31.92 66.71 22.72
CA MET A 1 -32.60 65.77 21.81
C MET A 1 -32.91 64.49 22.59
N LYS A 2 -34.21 64.16 22.68
CA LYS A 2 -34.90 62.87 22.96
C LYS A 2 -34.27 61.84 23.93
N ARG A 3 -34.93 61.62 25.09
CA ARG A 3 -35.72 60.42 25.54
C ARG A 3 -34.86 59.26 26.11
N ALA A 4 -34.83 58.94 27.40
CA ALA A 4 -35.84 58.42 28.35
C ALA A 4 -35.88 56.87 28.47
N ALA A 5 -35.53 56.39 29.66
CA ALA A 5 -35.96 55.19 30.45
C ALA A 5 -35.98 53.77 29.83
N LEU A 6 -35.55 52.76 30.61
CA LEU A 6 -36.43 51.76 31.27
C LEU A 6 -35.64 50.58 31.91
N PHE A 7 -35.98 50.26 33.16
CA PHE A 7 -35.52 49.13 34.00
C PHE A 7 -36.00 47.76 33.48
N VAL A 8 -35.19 46.69 33.64
CA VAL A 8 -35.71 45.35 33.96
C VAL A 8 -34.78 44.64 34.95
N LEU A 9 -35.39 44.16 36.03
CA LEU A 9 -34.87 43.30 37.09
C LEU A 9 -35.34 41.86 36.78
N ALA A 10 -34.48 40.83 36.81
CA ALA A 10 -34.90 39.44 37.02
C ALA A 10 -33.72 38.51 37.33
N THR A 11 -34.00 37.59 38.23
CA THR A 11 -33.13 36.73 39.06
C THR A 11 -32.75 35.38 38.45
N LEU A 12 -31.59 34.87 38.90
CA LEU A 12 -31.29 33.49 39.33
C LEU A 12 -31.58 32.32 38.36
N PHE A 13 -30.51 31.66 37.89
CA PHE A 13 -30.44 30.19 37.90
C PHE A 13 -28.99 29.76 38.18
N VAL A 14 -28.80 29.16 39.36
CA VAL A 14 -27.67 28.26 39.61
C VAL A 14 -28.07 26.91 39.04
N ALA A 15 -27.23 26.36 38.17
CA ALA A 15 -27.10 24.90 38.00
C ALA A 15 -25.67 24.64 37.57
N ALA A 16 -24.87 24.16 38.52
CA ALA A 16 -23.59 23.54 38.25
C ALA A 16 -23.84 22.29 37.40
N CYS A 17 -23.09 22.15 36.31
CA CYS A 17 -22.56 20.86 35.92
C CYS A 17 -21.11 21.15 35.52
N GLU A 18 -20.23 21.13 36.52
CA GLU A 18 -18.80 21.08 36.28
C GLU A 18 -18.54 19.72 35.65
N ASP A 19 -18.62 19.64 34.32
CA ASP A 19 -18.23 18.45 33.58
C ASP A 19 -16.71 18.31 33.76
N THR A 20 -16.38 17.48 34.74
CA THR A 20 -15.04 17.29 35.25
C THR A 20 -14.24 16.56 34.19
N THR A 21 -13.44 17.33 33.45
CA THR A 21 -12.15 16.92 32.88
C THR A 21 -12.08 15.46 32.42
N ARG A 22 -12.80 15.10 31.38
CA ARG A 22 -12.32 14.01 30.52
C ARG A 22 -11.21 14.64 29.67
N PRO A 23 -9.94 14.21 29.77
CA PRO A 23 -8.99 14.58 28.76
C PRO A 23 -9.53 14.01 27.45
N GLU A 24 -10.05 14.88 26.59
CA GLU A 24 -10.22 14.53 25.19
C GLU A 24 -8.80 14.24 24.72
N VAL A 25 -8.48 12.95 24.60
CA VAL A 25 -7.27 12.50 23.91
C VAL A 25 -7.45 13.00 22.48
N THR A 26 -7.01 14.23 22.26
CA THR A 26 -6.93 14.91 20.97
C THR A 26 -5.76 14.25 20.25
N THR A 27 -5.92 12.96 19.95
CA THR A 27 -5.17 12.37 18.85
C THR A 27 -5.65 13.14 17.64
N PRO A 28 -4.78 13.90 16.94
CA PRO A 28 -5.19 14.44 15.65
C PRO A 28 -5.70 13.25 14.84
N ILE A 29 -6.89 13.41 14.24
CA ILE A 29 -7.46 12.45 13.30
C ILE A 29 -6.51 12.43 12.10
N GLN A 30 -5.45 11.62 12.23
CA GLN A 30 -4.43 11.48 11.21
C GLN A 30 -5.11 10.78 10.05
N SER A 31 -5.27 11.51 8.95
CA SER A 31 -5.76 10.96 7.69
C SER A 31 -4.94 9.71 7.37
N PRO A 32 -5.54 8.64 6.81
CA PRO A 32 -4.76 7.47 6.40
C PRO A 32 -3.72 7.96 5.38
N GLN A 33 -2.47 8.07 5.82
CA GLN A 33 -1.37 8.49 4.98
C GLN A 33 -0.74 7.22 4.46
N PHE A 34 -0.98 6.93 3.18
CA PHE A 34 -0.30 5.84 2.50
C PHE A 34 1.18 6.20 2.34
N ALA A 35 2.05 5.36 2.85
CA ALA A 35 3.49 5.55 2.75
C ALA A 35 4.02 5.07 1.39
N THR A 36 5.11 5.69 0.94
CA THR A 36 5.92 5.16 -0.14
C THR A 36 7.21 4.61 0.46
N ILE A 37 7.48 3.33 0.24
CA ILE A 37 8.65 2.60 0.72
C ILE A 37 9.53 2.28 -0.48
N THR A 38 10.82 2.63 -0.43
CA THR A 38 11.74 2.52 -1.57
C THR A 38 12.64 1.28 -1.48
N VAL A 39 12.84 0.63 -2.63
CA VAL A 39 13.72 -0.55 -2.76
C VAL A 39 14.57 -0.44 -4.04
N PRO A 40 15.91 -0.39 -3.96
CA PRO A 40 16.69 -0.17 -2.75
C PRO A 40 16.47 1.24 -2.19
N GLY A 41 16.64 1.39 -0.88
CA GLY A 41 16.49 2.67 -0.18
C GLY A 41 16.16 2.41 1.27
N ASP A 42 14.88 2.51 1.61
CA ASP A 42 14.37 2.19 2.96
C ASP A 42 14.64 0.72 3.32
N PHE A 43 14.54 -0.18 2.34
CA PHE A 43 14.91 -1.59 2.47
C PHE A 43 15.76 -2.05 1.30
N SER A 44 16.62 -3.04 1.54
CA SER A 44 17.44 -3.67 0.50
C SER A 44 16.69 -4.74 -0.30
N THR A 45 15.56 -5.24 0.21
CA THR A 45 14.79 -6.33 -0.41
C THR A 45 13.31 -6.00 -0.45
N ILE A 46 12.62 -6.54 -1.45
CA ILE A 46 11.18 -6.34 -1.63
C ILE A 46 10.38 -7.01 -0.50
N GLN A 47 10.81 -8.20 -0.04
CA GLN A 47 10.10 -8.89 1.05
C GLN A 47 10.17 -8.09 2.37
N ALA A 48 11.34 -7.55 2.73
CA ALA A 48 11.45 -6.72 3.93
C ALA A 48 10.60 -5.44 3.85
N ALA A 49 10.52 -4.83 2.66
CA ALA A 49 9.63 -3.69 2.43
C ALA A 49 8.15 -4.08 2.58
N HIS A 50 7.74 -5.25 2.06
CA HIS A 50 6.38 -5.78 2.24
C HIS A 50 6.06 -6.09 3.69
N ASP A 51 7.00 -6.65 4.44
CA ASP A 51 6.83 -6.98 5.85
C ASP A 51 6.58 -5.71 6.67
N ALA A 52 7.27 -4.61 6.36
CA ALA A 52 7.12 -3.30 7.00
C ALA A 52 5.91 -2.47 6.52
N ALA A 53 5.45 -2.70 5.29
CA ALA A 53 4.33 -1.96 4.70
C ALA A 53 3.00 -2.22 5.42
N SER A 54 2.13 -1.21 5.43
CA SER A 54 0.72 -1.32 5.78
C SER A 54 -0.16 -1.42 4.53
N SER A 55 -1.39 -1.87 4.69
CA SER A 55 -2.37 -1.93 3.59
C SER A 55 -2.56 -0.55 2.96
N GLY A 56 -2.53 -0.50 1.63
CA GLY A 56 -2.61 0.73 0.84
C GLY A 56 -1.27 1.43 0.58
N ASP A 57 -0.18 1.01 1.22
CA ASP A 57 1.15 1.56 0.96
C ASP A 57 1.66 1.19 -0.44
N THR A 58 2.61 1.98 -0.92
CA THR A 58 3.31 1.73 -2.18
C THR A 58 4.75 1.31 -1.91
N ILE A 59 5.15 0.16 -2.44
CA ILE A 59 6.56 -0.25 -2.52
C ILE A 59 7.06 0.15 -3.90
N LEU A 60 7.91 1.17 -3.95
CA LEU A 60 8.49 1.72 -5.16
C LEU A 60 9.89 1.13 -5.39
N VAL A 61 10.02 0.34 -6.45
CA VAL A 61 11.22 -0.44 -6.75
C VAL A 61 12.02 0.22 -7.87
N GLY A 62 13.26 0.58 -7.57
CA GLY A 62 14.23 1.12 -8.52
C GLY A 62 14.75 0.06 -9.51
N PRO A 63 15.42 0.48 -10.60
CA PRO A 63 15.99 -0.43 -11.59
C PRO A 63 17.01 -1.38 -10.95
N GLY A 64 17.02 -2.64 -11.40
CA GLY A 64 17.85 -3.70 -10.85
C GLY A 64 17.22 -5.08 -11.02
N THR A 65 17.99 -6.12 -10.70
CA THR A 65 17.52 -7.51 -10.68
C THR A 65 17.37 -7.98 -9.23
N TYR A 66 16.16 -8.34 -8.86
CA TYR A 66 15.81 -8.80 -7.51
C TYR A 66 15.56 -10.29 -7.57
N VAL A 67 16.58 -11.06 -7.18
CA VAL A 67 16.53 -12.53 -7.19
C VAL A 67 15.86 -13.04 -5.92
N GLY A 68 14.83 -13.86 -6.08
CA GLY A 68 14.14 -14.53 -5.00
C GLY A 68 12.62 -14.60 -5.20
N GLN A 69 11.96 -15.27 -4.26
CA GLN A 69 10.51 -15.44 -4.28
C GLN A 69 9.85 -14.42 -3.35
N ILE A 70 8.75 -13.83 -3.78
CA ILE A 70 8.05 -12.76 -3.08
C ILE A 70 6.66 -13.24 -2.70
N THR A 71 6.27 -13.07 -1.43
CA THR A 71 4.90 -13.38 -0.97
C THR A 71 4.16 -12.09 -0.66
N ILE A 72 3.04 -11.86 -1.36
CA ILE A 72 2.21 -10.66 -1.17
C ILE A 72 0.92 -11.03 -0.44
N THR A 73 0.79 -10.56 0.80
CA THR A 73 -0.39 -10.83 1.66
C THR A 73 -1.25 -9.59 1.95
N LYS A 74 -0.76 -8.38 1.63
CA LYS A 74 -1.39 -7.10 1.99
C LYS A 74 -1.84 -6.37 0.73
N ALA A 75 -2.87 -5.53 0.83
CA ALA A 75 -3.40 -4.74 -0.28
C ALA A 75 -2.48 -3.53 -0.60
N ILE A 76 -1.24 -3.82 -0.97
CA ILE A 76 -0.23 -2.83 -1.33
C ILE A 76 -0.16 -2.62 -2.85
N THR A 77 0.50 -1.54 -3.26
CA THR A 77 0.97 -1.35 -4.63
C THR A 77 2.46 -1.66 -4.68
N LEU A 78 2.83 -2.81 -5.24
CA LEU A 78 4.21 -3.10 -5.61
C LEU A 78 4.42 -2.56 -7.04
N ALA A 79 5.29 -1.57 -7.20
CA ALA A 79 5.50 -0.93 -8.50
C ALA A 79 6.94 -0.53 -8.76
N SER A 80 7.35 -0.51 -10.03
CA SER A 80 8.62 0.13 -10.41
C SER A 80 8.47 1.65 -10.56
N HIS A 81 9.59 2.33 -10.84
CA HIS A 81 9.61 3.75 -11.19
C HIS A 81 8.77 4.11 -12.43
N TYR A 82 8.30 3.13 -13.22
CA TYR A 82 7.29 3.37 -14.26
C TYR A 82 6.02 4.03 -13.71
N LEU A 83 5.61 3.71 -12.48
CA LEU A 83 4.41 4.28 -11.86
C LEU A 83 4.43 5.80 -11.78
N THR A 84 5.59 6.39 -11.47
CA THR A 84 5.73 7.83 -11.25
C THR A 84 6.26 8.58 -12.48
N THR A 85 6.96 7.89 -13.38
CA THR A 85 7.61 8.51 -14.54
C THR A 85 6.87 8.27 -15.85
N GLY A 86 6.11 7.18 -15.97
CA GLY A 86 5.54 6.72 -17.24
C GLY A 86 6.58 6.21 -18.25
N ASP A 87 7.86 6.16 -17.88
CA ASP A 87 8.94 5.72 -18.76
C ASP A 87 9.02 4.19 -18.78
N THR A 88 8.71 3.61 -19.95
CA THR A 88 8.65 2.16 -20.15
C THR A 88 10.00 1.47 -19.99
N SER A 89 11.13 2.21 -20.02
CA SER A 89 12.45 1.64 -19.74
C SER A 89 12.55 1.06 -18.32
N PHE A 90 11.80 1.59 -17.35
CA PHE A 90 11.74 1.04 -16.01
C PHE A 90 11.06 -0.32 -15.94
N ILE A 91 10.21 -0.67 -16.91
CA ILE A 91 9.58 -2.00 -16.99
C ILE A 91 10.62 -3.06 -17.37
N SER A 92 11.52 -2.74 -18.31
CA SER A 92 12.56 -3.67 -18.76
C SER A 92 13.77 -3.69 -17.83
N SER A 93 14.07 -2.60 -17.12
CA SER A 93 15.22 -2.51 -16.21
C SER A 93 14.94 -2.91 -14.76
N THR A 94 13.67 -3.07 -14.35
CA THR A 94 13.30 -3.55 -13.02
C THR A 94 12.78 -4.98 -13.11
N ILE A 95 13.66 -5.92 -12.74
CA ILE A 95 13.48 -7.36 -12.99
C ILE A 95 13.23 -8.08 -11.66
N LEU A 96 12.12 -8.79 -11.56
CA LEU A 96 11.82 -9.76 -10.51
C LEU A 96 12.20 -11.14 -11.04
N ASP A 97 13.22 -11.75 -10.46
CA ASP A 97 13.83 -12.98 -10.96
C ASP A 97 13.63 -14.11 -9.96
N GLY A 98 12.95 -15.18 -10.36
CA GLY A 98 12.65 -16.31 -9.49
C GLY A 98 13.84 -17.24 -9.23
N GLY A 99 14.99 -17.04 -9.87
CA GLY A 99 16.21 -17.81 -9.62
C GLY A 99 16.12 -19.30 -9.98
N ASN A 100 15.29 -19.68 -10.95
CA ASN A 100 14.87 -21.06 -11.26
C ASN A 100 14.04 -21.72 -10.13
N GLY A 101 13.40 -20.93 -9.28
CA GLY A 101 12.44 -21.41 -8.29
C GLY A 101 11.09 -21.76 -8.90
N SER A 102 10.19 -22.31 -8.08
CA SER A 102 8.85 -22.70 -8.55
C SER A 102 7.94 -21.51 -8.88
N TYR A 103 8.19 -20.33 -8.33
CA TYR A 103 7.44 -19.12 -8.65
C TYR A 103 8.24 -17.85 -8.39
N VAL A 104 7.92 -16.73 -9.06
CA VAL A 104 8.45 -15.40 -8.66
C VAL A 104 7.57 -14.76 -7.58
N ILE A 105 6.25 -14.70 -7.80
CA ILE A 105 5.30 -14.06 -6.88
C ILE A 105 4.22 -15.06 -6.45
N SER A 106 4.00 -15.17 -5.13
CA SER A 106 2.86 -15.88 -4.56
C SER A 106 1.87 -14.93 -3.90
N ILE A 107 0.58 -15.16 -4.13
CA ILE A 107 -0.51 -14.43 -3.47
C ILE A 107 -1.42 -15.47 -2.80
N PRO A 108 -1.29 -15.74 -1.49
CA PRO A 108 -2.04 -16.79 -0.82
C PRO A 108 -3.54 -16.44 -0.69
N SER A 109 -4.37 -17.45 -0.40
CA SER A 109 -5.84 -17.30 -0.32
C SER A 109 -6.33 -16.41 0.83
N GLY A 110 -5.48 -16.15 1.84
CA GLY A 110 -5.74 -15.22 2.93
C GLY A 110 -5.16 -13.82 2.71
N ALA A 111 -4.66 -13.52 1.51
CA ALA A 111 -4.19 -12.18 1.20
C ALA A 111 -5.36 -11.18 1.18
N GLU A 112 -5.08 -9.96 1.60
CA GLU A 112 -6.02 -8.85 1.48
C GLU A 112 -6.40 -8.60 0.02
N GLU A 113 -7.55 -7.98 -0.19
CA GLU A 113 -8.10 -7.88 -1.54
C GLU A 113 -7.28 -6.97 -2.44
N ARG A 114 -6.98 -7.49 -3.63
CA ARG A 114 -6.52 -6.74 -4.81
C ARG A 114 -5.18 -5.99 -4.63
N PRO A 115 -4.09 -6.63 -4.14
CA PRO A 115 -2.76 -6.06 -4.31
C PRO A 115 -2.50 -5.78 -5.79
N THR A 116 -1.73 -4.72 -6.05
CA THR A 116 -1.38 -4.30 -7.41
C THR A 116 0.10 -4.53 -7.66
N ILE A 117 0.42 -5.24 -8.73
CA ILE A 117 1.79 -5.47 -9.19
C ILE A 117 1.92 -4.76 -10.54
N GLN A 118 2.84 -3.79 -10.63
CA GLN A 118 2.93 -2.94 -11.81
C GLN A 118 4.35 -2.58 -12.25
N GLY A 119 4.60 -2.63 -13.57
CA GLY A 119 5.79 -2.02 -14.15
C GLY A 119 7.04 -2.90 -14.06
N PHE A 120 6.91 -4.22 -14.10
CA PHE A 120 8.04 -5.14 -13.94
C PHE A 120 8.27 -6.05 -15.14
N THR A 121 9.50 -6.52 -15.29
CA THR A 121 9.77 -7.80 -15.95
C THR A 121 9.84 -8.89 -14.88
N ILE A 122 9.05 -9.95 -15.02
CA ILE A 122 8.95 -11.09 -14.11
C ILE A 122 9.48 -12.31 -14.87
N GLN A 123 10.47 -13.02 -14.34
CA GLN A 123 11.16 -14.06 -15.10
C GLN A 123 11.83 -15.16 -14.28
N ASN A 124 12.32 -16.18 -14.99
CA ASN A 124 13.26 -17.17 -14.53
C ASN A 124 12.75 -18.02 -13.35
N SER A 125 11.60 -18.64 -13.56
CA SER A 125 10.93 -19.54 -12.62
C SER A 125 10.04 -20.54 -13.37
N ASP A 126 9.50 -21.54 -12.67
CA ASP A 126 8.45 -22.38 -13.25
C ASP A 126 7.18 -21.51 -13.48
N ASP A 127 6.69 -20.85 -12.43
CA ASP A 127 5.52 -19.96 -12.49
C ASP A 127 5.93 -18.48 -12.37
N GLY A 128 5.38 -17.59 -13.20
CA GLY A 128 5.58 -16.14 -12.99
C GLY A 128 4.86 -15.67 -11.72
N ILE A 129 3.55 -15.89 -11.69
CA ILE A 129 2.69 -15.54 -10.55
C ILE A 129 1.77 -16.71 -10.22
N THR A 130 1.72 -17.09 -8.93
CA THR A 130 0.82 -18.12 -8.39
C THR A 130 -0.24 -17.47 -7.49
N PRO A 131 -1.33 -16.93 -8.05
CA PRO A 131 -2.39 -16.29 -7.29
C PRO A 131 -3.41 -17.29 -6.75
N ARG A 132 -3.75 -17.19 -5.46
CA ARG A 132 -4.89 -17.85 -4.80
C ARG A 132 -5.93 -16.83 -4.27
N ALA A 133 -5.68 -15.55 -4.50
CA ALA A 133 -6.59 -14.43 -4.25
C ALA A 133 -6.59 -13.47 -5.45
N LYS A 134 -7.56 -12.54 -5.49
CA LYS A 134 -7.66 -11.53 -6.55
C LYS A 134 -6.51 -10.54 -6.46
N PHE A 135 -5.96 -10.14 -7.61
CA PHE A 135 -4.89 -9.17 -7.73
C PHE A 135 -5.00 -8.39 -9.05
N ASN A 136 -4.28 -7.27 -9.15
CA ASN A 136 -4.13 -6.54 -10.40
C ASN A 136 -2.69 -6.71 -10.92
N LEU A 137 -2.55 -6.98 -12.21
CA LEU A 137 -1.28 -6.96 -12.92
C LEU A 137 -1.36 -5.91 -14.02
N LEU A 138 -0.51 -4.90 -13.96
CA LEU A 138 -0.57 -3.74 -14.86
C LEU A 138 0.81 -3.47 -15.47
N ASN A 139 0.89 -3.19 -16.77
CA ASN A 139 2.12 -2.71 -17.42
C ASN A 139 3.37 -3.56 -17.09
N SER A 140 3.21 -4.88 -17.03
CA SER A 140 4.28 -5.82 -16.68
C SER A 140 4.45 -6.85 -17.78
N ARG A 141 5.65 -7.41 -17.88
CA ARG A 141 6.00 -8.51 -18.79
C ARG A 141 6.36 -9.73 -17.97
N ILE A 142 5.80 -10.88 -18.33
CA ILE A 142 6.22 -12.18 -17.80
C ILE A 142 6.92 -12.94 -18.93
N THR A 143 8.14 -13.41 -18.68
CA THR A 143 9.01 -14.05 -19.68
C THR A 143 9.82 -15.15 -19.02
N ASP A 144 10.31 -16.12 -19.79
CA ASP A 144 11.20 -17.17 -19.25
C ASP A 144 10.60 -17.91 -18.05
N THR A 145 9.29 -18.18 -18.14
CA THR A 145 8.52 -18.98 -17.19
C THR A 145 7.77 -20.08 -17.94
N SER A 146 7.61 -21.25 -17.32
CA SER A 146 6.76 -22.32 -17.88
C SER A 146 5.30 -21.89 -17.93
N ASP A 147 4.80 -21.31 -16.84
CA ASP A 147 3.46 -20.72 -16.76
C ASP A 147 3.56 -19.25 -16.35
N GLY A 148 3.01 -18.34 -17.16
CA GLY A 148 3.09 -16.91 -16.87
C GLY A 148 2.29 -16.51 -15.61
N VAL A 149 1.01 -16.85 -15.59
CA VAL A 149 0.15 -16.73 -14.40
C VAL A 149 -0.61 -18.04 -14.24
N VAL A 150 -0.32 -18.77 -13.17
CA VAL A 150 -1.03 -20.02 -12.89
C VAL A 150 -2.45 -19.69 -12.50
N ARG A 151 -3.42 -20.16 -13.29
CA ARG A 151 -4.82 -20.04 -12.91
C ARG A 151 -5.07 -20.94 -11.70
N ALA A 152 -5.15 -20.38 -10.49
CA ALA A 152 -5.88 -21.06 -9.44
C ALA A 152 -7.32 -21.21 -9.94
N GLN A 153 -7.76 -22.47 -10.05
CA GLN A 153 -9.16 -22.83 -10.19
C GLN A 153 -9.93 -22.02 -9.13
N GLN A 154 -10.69 -21.02 -9.57
CA GLN A 154 -11.66 -20.31 -8.73
C GLN A 154 -12.97 -21.08 -8.73
#